data_AF-H5X4Q2-F1
#
_entry.id   AF-H5X4Q2-F1
#
_cell.length_a   1.000
_cell.length_b   1.000
_cell.length_c   1.000
_cell.angle_alpha   90.00
_cell.angle_beta   90.00
_cell.angle_gamma   90.00
#
_symmetry.space_group_name_H-M   'P 1'
#
loop_
_entity.id
_entity.type
_entity.pdbx_description
1 polymer ?
#
loop_
_entity_poly.entity_id
_entity_poly.type
_entity_poly.pdbx_seq_one_letter_code
_entity_poly.pdbx_strand_id
1 'polypeptide(L)'
;MTKALAPLGQVDKTTRERFAEFLRIYASLNTRLAYATDLGIPLDWVPGYRAPDPARRRGRARKAQPTGLEWLPWCLRNGFASFADVRVEHVERWLAELAEAGYSDATRARMLSAVSAFYRKYLLREGLAHTNPAALVDRSTQHLNRGKTTPATTKMWSFEACRALLMAAYLLAERHRHGHRDRAMVEVLLGTGVRAEELVGVNIDDYHRPTPGGPASLRVHGKGAKDRLVALAPPVADAVEAYLAERKPATVPARPASIGRSAPEPLFVTRTGARVHVSHVRAVLRRLCATFAPPPDAAPPRARWLRELLTTEQGAFIATHLAPLRDTIHPHSARHSYATHAISRGAEPRQVQKDLGHAALTTTEGYLHDATTLASSAAHELSPALHRGWL
;
A
#
# COMPACT_ATOMS: atom_id res chain seq x y z
N MET A 1 27.97 14.48 -19.00
CA MET A 1 27.40 15.58 -18.18
C MET A 1 28.36 16.03 -17.07
N THR A 2 29.57 16.46 -17.43
CA THR A 2 30.42 17.31 -16.58
C THR A 2 30.10 18.81 -16.78
N LYS A 3 29.20 19.13 -17.72
CA LYS A 3 28.74 20.49 -18.07
C LYS A 3 27.23 20.72 -18.07
N ALA A 4 26.43 19.73 -17.62
CA ALA A 4 25.04 19.97 -17.14
C ALA A 4 25.03 20.43 -15.66
N LEU A 5 26.22 20.73 -15.15
CA LEU A 5 26.60 21.01 -13.78
C LEU A 5 27.28 22.39 -13.72
N ALA A 6 26.51 23.42 -14.08
CA ALA A 6 26.80 24.86 -14.01
C ALA A 6 27.64 25.46 -15.18
N PRO A 7 27.56 26.79 -15.41
CA PRO A 7 26.77 27.82 -14.72
C PRO A 7 25.75 28.51 -15.64
N LEU A 8 24.76 29.19 -15.07
CA LEU A 8 24.29 30.50 -15.52
C LEU A 8 23.30 31.06 -14.47
N GLY A 9 23.83 31.95 -13.62
CA GLY A 9 23.08 33.07 -13.05
C GLY A 9 22.04 32.83 -11.96
N GLN A 10 22.40 32.19 -10.84
CA GLN A 10 22.02 32.58 -9.46
C GLN A 10 22.46 31.46 -8.48
N VAL A 11 23.47 31.77 -7.66
CA VAL A 11 23.89 31.11 -6.39
C VAL A 11 23.82 29.56 -6.36
N ASP A 12 24.84 28.95 -6.95
CA ASP A 12 25.65 27.84 -6.40
C ASP A 12 25.00 26.61 -5.72
N LYS A 13 23.84 26.15 -6.22
CA LYS A 13 23.31 24.82 -5.80
C LYS A 13 24.11 23.69 -6.45
N THR A 14 24.69 22.82 -5.63
CA THR A 14 25.29 21.56 -6.07
C THR A 14 24.25 20.66 -6.76
N THR A 15 24.64 19.77 -7.68
CA THR A 15 23.69 18.85 -8.35
C THR A 15 22.93 17.98 -7.35
N ARG A 16 23.59 17.59 -6.26
CA ARG A 16 22.96 16.89 -5.13
C ARG A 16 21.78 17.70 -4.55
N GLU A 17 21.96 18.99 -4.31
CA GLU A 17 20.92 19.85 -3.75
C GLU A 17 19.74 20.02 -4.70
N ARG A 18 20.01 20.17 -6.00
CA ARG A 18 18.96 20.26 -7.04
C ARG A 18 18.05 19.03 -7.04
N PHE A 19 18.65 17.83 -7.02
CA PHE A 19 17.85 16.60 -6.93
C PHE A 19 17.14 16.46 -5.58
N ALA A 20 17.77 16.86 -4.49
CA ALA A 20 17.13 16.88 -3.18
C ALA A 20 15.91 17.81 -3.15
N GLU A 21 15.96 18.98 -3.78
CA GLU A 21 14.84 19.92 -3.91
C GLU A 21 13.67 19.32 -4.68
N PHE A 22 13.93 18.73 -5.84
CA PHE A 22 12.91 18.00 -6.59
C PHE A 22 12.24 16.93 -5.72
N LEU A 23 13.03 16.14 -4.99
CA LEU A 23 12.49 15.07 -4.15
C LEU A 23 11.73 15.61 -2.93
N ARG A 24 12.07 16.78 -2.40
CA ARG A 24 11.34 17.43 -1.29
C ARG A 24 9.91 17.83 -1.66
N ILE A 25 9.58 17.96 -2.94
CA ILE A 25 8.20 18.18 -3.41
C ILE A 25 7.26 17.06 -2.90
N TYR A 26 7.80 15.86 -2.65
CA TYR A 26 7.02 14.73 -2.17
C TYR A 26 7.17 14.54 -0.66
N ALA A 27 6.06 14.53 0.07
CA ALA A 27 6.03 14.31 1.51
C ALA A 27 6.48 12.88 1.90
N SER A 28 6.11 11.87 1.11
CA SER A 28 6.41 10.46 1.40
C SER A 28 7.84 10.08 1.00
N LEU A 29 8.63 9.57 1.94
CA LEU A 29 9.97 9.02 1.68
C LEU A 29 9.94 7.89 0.64
N ASN A 30 8.90 7.04 0.66
CA ASN A 30 8.76 5.96 -0.32
C ASN A 30 8.57 6.51 -1.74
N THR A 31 7.84 7.62 -1.89
CA THR A 31 7.70 8.29 -3.18
C THR A 31 9.04 8.86 -3.63
N ARG A 32 9.79 9.51 -2.73
CA ARG A 32 11.14 10.01 -3.08
C ARG A 32 12.07 8.90 -3.54
N LEU A 33 12.08 7.76 -2.82
CA LEU A 33 12.89 6.60 -3.17
C LEU A 33 12.50 6.01 -4.53
N ALA A 34 11.20 5.87 -4.81
CA ALA A 34 10.73 5.35 -6.09
C ALA A 34 11.17 6.24 -7.27
N TYR A 35 11.00 7.55 -7.14
CA TYR A 35 11.44 8.51 -8.17
C TYR A 35 12.95 8.52 -8.33
N ALA A 36 13.70 8.47 -7.22
CA ALA A 36 15.16 8.39 -7.26
C ALA A 36 15.64 7.13 -7.97
N THR A 37 15.02 5.97 -7.69
CA THR A 37 15.32 4.72 -8.40
C THR A 37 15.01 4.82 -9.90
N ASP A 38 13.87 5.37 -10.28
CA ASP A 38 13.47 5.43 -11.70
C ASP A 38 14.31 6.41 -12.53
N LEU A 39 14.72 7.51 -11.91
CA LEU A 39 15.56 8.51 -12.53
C LEU A 39 17.05 8.12 -12.47
N GLY A 40 17.45 7.21 -11.60
CA GLY A 40 18.85 6.86 -11.36
C GLY A 40 19.57 7.88 -10.49
N ILE A 41 18.85 8.56 -9.59
CA ILE A 41 19.42 9.45 -8.58
C ILE A 41 20.01 8.57 -7.45
N PRO A 42 21.26 8.81 -7.02
CA PRO A 42 21.86 8.09 -5.89
C PRO A 42 20.97 8.17 -4.64
N LEU A 43 20.73 7.03 -3.98
CA LEU A 43 19.77 6.96 -2.86
C LEU A 43 20.23 7.78 -1.65
N ASP A 44 21.54 7.93 -1.44
CA ASP A 44 22.15 8.78 -0.43
C ASP A 44 21.93 10.29 -0.66
N TRP A 45 21.42 10.68 -1.83
CA TRP A 45 20.98 12.04 -2.12
C TRP A 45 19.51 12.28 -1.76
N VAL A 46 18.76 11.21 -1.44
CA VAL A 46 17.34 11.29 -1.11
C VAL A 46 17.14 11.87 0.29
N PRO A 47 16.42 13.00 0.44
CA PRO A 47 16.17 13.61 1.73
C PRO A 47 15.45 12.64 2.68
N GLY A 48 16.03 12.40 3.86
CA GLY A 48 15.49 11.51 4.88
C GLY A 48 15.80 10.02 4.66
N TYR A 49 16.54 9.65 3.61
CA TYR A 49 17.06 8.31 3.46
C TYR A 49 18.26 8.08 4.39
N ARG A 50 18.30 6.91 5.02
CA ARG A 50 19.47 6.37 5.72
C ARG A 50 19.71 4.98 5.19
N ALA A 51 20.95 4.69 4.81
CA ALA A 51 21.33 3.35 4.36
C ALA A 51 20.99 2.33 5.46
N PRO A 52 20.41 1.17 5.12
CA PRO A 52 20.20 0.09 6.08
C PRO A 52 21.53 -0.30 6.73
N ASP A 53 21.52 -0.51 8.04
CA ASP A 53 22.67 -1.03 8.78
C ASP A 53 23.06 -2.42 8.21
N PRO A 54 24.27 -2.59 7.64
CA PRO A 54 24.69 -3.85 7.03
C PRO A 54 24.75 -5.00 8.04
N ALA A 55 24.89 -4.72 9.34
CA ALA A 55 24.86 -5.74 10.39
C ALA A 55 23.45 -6.23 10.73
N ARG A 56 22.39 -5.50 10.35
CA ARG A 56 21.00 -5.91 10.58
C ARG A 56 20.52 -6.84 9.46
N ARG A 57 20.55 -8.16 9.70
CA ARG A 57 19.84 -9.16 8.87
C ARG A 57 18.32 -8.90 8.88
N ARG A 58 17.82 -8.06 7.98
CA ARG A 58 16.39 -8.00 7.63
C ARG A 58 16.17 -7.75 6.15
N GLY A 59 15.56 -8.74 5.51
CA GLY A 59 14.81 -8.59 4.26
C GLY A 59 15.65 -8.79 3.01
N ARG A 60 15.01 -9.42 2.01
CA ARG A 60 15.48 -9.60 0.64
C ARG A 60 16.27 -8.36 0.20
N ALA A 61 17.54 -8.55 -0.20
CA ALA A 61 18.32 -7.49 -0.83
C ALA A 61 17.43 -6.82 -1.89
N ARG A 62 17.21 -5.50 -1.78
CA ARG A 62 16.65 -4.75 -2.91
C ARG A 62 17.55 -5.10 -4.09
N LYS A 63 16.97 -5.53 -5.23
CA LYS A 63 17.74 -5.88 -6.42
C LYS A 63 18.79 -4.79 -6.63
N ALA A 64 20.03 -5.15 -6.36
CA ALA A 64 21.17 -4.26 -6.35
C ALA A 64 21.86 -4.50 -7.67
N GLN A 65 21.34 -3.91 -8.74
CA GLN A 65 22.17 -3.33 -9.79
C GLN A 65 21.34 -2.24 -10.47
N PRO A 66 21.83 -0.99 -10.52
CA PRO A 66 21.38 -0.05 -11.53
C PRO A 66 21.65 -0.70 -12.88
N THR A 67 20.63 -0.86 -13.73
CA THR A 67 20.88 -1.45 -15.07
C THR A 67 21.55 -0.44 -16.00
N GLY A 68 21.74 0.79 -15.53
CA GLY A 68 22.12 1.94 -16.34
C GLY A 68 20.95 2.45 -17.18
N LEU A 69 19.85 1.72 -17.32
CA LEU A 69 18.71 2.15 -18.14
C LEU A 69 17.80 3.15 -17.42
N GLU A 70 18.14 3.52 -16.19
CA GLU A 70 17.50 4.64 -15.52
C GLU A 70 17.73 5.94 -16.32
N TRP A 71 16.78 6.87 -16.23
CA TRP A 71 16.72 8.02 -17.13
C TRP A 71 17.99 8.87 -17.16
N LEU A 72 18.56 9.23 -15.99
CA LEU A 72 19.74 10.09 -15.92
C LEU A 72 21.00 9.37 -16.42
N PRO A 73 21.31 8.13 -15.98
CA PRO A 73 22.39 7.33 -16.59
C PRO A 73 22.22 7.11 -18.10
N TRP A 74 20.99 6.93 -18.58
CA TRP A 74 20.73 6.80 -20.01
C TRP A 74 21.03 8.10 -20.77
N CYS A 75 20.59 9.25 -20.26
CA CYS A 75 20.91 10.56 -20.85
C CYS A 75 22.43 10.80 -20.90
N LEU A 76 23.14 10.43 -19.84
CA LEU A 76 24.60 10.49 -19.74
C LEU A 76 25.30 9.70 -20.85
N ARG A 77 24.93 8.42 -20.99
CA ARG A 77 25.55 7.52 -21.99
C ARG A 77 25.26 7.95 -23.42
N ASN A 78 24.13 8.60 -23.65
CA ASN A 78 23.71 9.07 -24.96
C ASN A 78 24.13 10.51 -25.26
N GLY A 79 25.00 11.10 -24.43
CA GLY A 79 25.69 12.35 -24.75
C GLY A 79 24.89 13.64 -24.51
N PHE A 80 23.73 13.60 -23.85
CA PHE A 80 22.95 14.80 -23.59
C PHE A 80 23.67 15.74 -22.61
N ALA A 81 23.92 16.97 -23.05
CA ALA A 81 24.55 18.02 -22.24
C ALA A 81 23.52 18.91 -21.53
N SER A 82 22.31 19.04 -22.07
CA SER A 82 21.19 19.75 -21.47
C SER A 82 19.89 18.94 -21.55
N PHE A 83 18.99 19.14 -20.59
CA PHE A 83 17.63 18.59 -20.67
C PHE A 83 16.76 19.33 -21.69
N ALA A 84 17.15 20.54 -22.10
CA ALA A 84 16.50 21.27 -23.18
C ALA A 84 16.70 20.59 -24.56
N ASP A 85 17.77 19.80 -24.72
CA ASP A 85 18.10 19.12 -25.98
C ASP A 85 17.30 17.81 -26.17
N VAL A 86 16.63 17.35 -25.12
CA VAL A 86 15.87 16.11 -25.15
C VAL A 86 14.54 16.34 -25.88
N ARG A 87 14.30 15.53 -26.90
CA ARG A 87 13.08 15.53 -27.72
C ARG A 87 12.26 14.27 -27.46
N VAL A 88 11.04 14.25 -27.99
CA VAL A 88 10.14 13.10 -27.84
C VAL A 88 10.75 11.83 -28.42
N GLU A 89 11.45 11.90 -29.56
CA GLU A 89 12.10 10.74 -30.18
C GLU A 89 13.16 10.08 -29.28
N HIS A 90 13.83 10.87 -28.43
CA HIS A 90 14.82 10.36 -27.48
C HIS A 90 14.16 9.61 -26.32
N VAL A 91 13.01 10.11 -25.85
CA VAL A 91 12.23 9.42 -24.81
C VAL A 91 11.66 8.12 -25.34
N GLU A 92 11.20 8.10 -26.59
CA GLU A 92 10.70 6.89 -27.26
C GLU A 92 11.82 5.87 -27.48
N ARG A 93 13.01 6.29 -27.92
CA ARG A 93 14.18 5.40 -28.00
C ARG A 93 14.53 4.77 -26.66
N TRP A 94 14.57 5.58 -25.60
CA TRP A 94 14.80 5.07 -24.24
C TRP A 94 13.75 4.03 -23.80
N LEU A 95 12.48 4.26 -24.13
CA LEU A 95 11.40 3.31 -23.83
C LEU A 95 11.52 2.01 -24.61
N ALA A 96 12.03 2.05 -25.84
CA ALA A 96 12.31 0.86 -26.64
C ALA A 96 13.46 0.04 -26.04
N GLU A 97 14.58 0.68 -25.68
CA GLU A 97 15.72 0.01 -25.02
C GLU A 97 15.31 -0.66 -23.69
N LEU A 98 14.41 -0.02 -22.92
CA LEU A 98 13.85 -0.64 -21.72
C LEU A 98 13.05 -1.92 -22.04
N ALA A 99 12.26 -1.92 -23.11
CA ALA A 99 11.51 -3.11 -23.53
C ALA A 99 12.44 -4.24 -23.98
N GLU A 100 13.47 -3.93 -24.76
CA GLU A 100 14.49 -4.89 -25.19
C GLU A 100 15.23 -5.51 -24.00
N ALA A 101 15.46 -4.73 -22.95
CA ALA A 101 16.02 -5.21 -21.68
C ALA A 101 15.04 -6.01 -20.81
N GLY A 102 13.82 -6.29 -21.29
CA GLY A 102 12.82 -7.11 -20.62
C GLY A 102 12.02 -6.39 -19.53
N TYR A 103 12.01 -5.05 -19.49
CA TYR A 103 11.16 -4.31 -18.55
C TYR A 103 9.69 -4.42 -18.94
N SER A 104 8.83 -4.78 -17.97
CA SER A 104 7.38 -4.83 -18.19
C SER A 104 6.80 -3.46 -18.58
N ASP A 105 5.72 -3.44 -19.36
CA ASP A 105 5.01 -2.21 -19.76
C ASP A 105 4.63 -1.34 -18.56
N ALA A 106 4.20 -1.97 -17.46
CA ALA A 106 3.89 -1.26 -16.22
C ALA A 106 5.11 -0.57 -15.61
N THR A 107 6.29 -1.22 -15.65
CA THR A 107 7.55 -0.62 -15.18
C THR A 107 7.95 0.55 -16.07
N ARG A 108 7.89 0.39 -17.40
CA ARG A 108 8.19 1.44 -18.39
C ARG A 108 7.28 2.66 -18.24
N ALA A 109 5.96 2.45 -18.13
CA ALA A 109 4.98 3.52 -17.94
C ALA A 109 5.19 4.30 -16.63
N ARG A 110 5.58 3.60 -15.56
CA ARG A 110 5.92 4.20 -14.26
C ARG A 110 7.20 5.04 -14.36
N MET A 111 8.25 4.53 -14.99
CA MET A 111 9.50 5.29 -15.22
C MET A 111 9.24 6.53 -16.08
N LEU A 112 8.46 6.42 -17.16
CA LEU A 112 8.04 7.56 -17.98
C LEU A 112 7.30 8.62 -17.15
N SER A 113 6.46 8.19 -16.21
CA SER A 113 5.75 9.10 -15.30
C SER A 113 6.70 9.82 -14.36
N ALA A 114 7.75 9.14 -13.87
CA ALA A 114 8.79 9.76 -13.04
C ALA A 114 9.56 10.83 -13.83
N VAL A 115 9.96 10.52 -15.07
CA VAL A 115 10.61 11.48 -15.99
C VAL A 115 9.71 12.68 -16.25
N SER A 116 8.44 12.44 -16.64
CA SER A 116 7.49 13.51 -16.91
C SER A 116 7.26 14.42 -15.70
N ALA A 117 7.21 13.86 -14.47
CA ALA A 117 7.12 14.68 -13.27
C ALA A 117 8.42 15.44 -12.98
N PHE A 118 9.59 14.88 -13.25
CA PHE A 118 10.87 15.59 -13.10
C PHE A 118 10.93 16.83 -14.01
N TYR A 119 10.55 16.68 -15.29
CA TYR A 119 10.44 17.82 -16.21
C TYR A 119 9.43 18.85 -15.70
N ARG A 120 8.20 18.41 -15.42
CA ARG A 120 7.10 19.32 -15.08
C ARG A 120 7.26 20.02 -13.73
N LYS A 121 7.71 19.31 -12.71
CA LYS A 121 7.73 19.81 -11.32
C LYS A 121 9.02 20.52 -10.96
N TYR A 122 10.09 20.31 -11.73
CA TYR A 122 11.40 20.87 -11.46
C TYR A 122 12.01 21.56 -12.68
N LEU A 123 12.35 20.82 -13.75
CA LEU A 123 13.14 21.38 -14.85
C LEU A 123 12.49 22.59 -15.54
N LEU A 124 11.18 22.53 -15.82
CA LEU A 124 10.45 23.65 -16.42
C LEU A 124 10.37 24.87 -15.48
N ARG A 125 10.21 24.62 -14.17
CA ARG A 125 10.10 25.69 -13.17
C ARG A 125 11.44 26.40 -12.96
N GLU A 126 12.54 25.66 -13.00
CA GLU A 126 13.90 26.16 -12.84
C GLU A 126 14.51 26.66 -14.17
N GLY A 127 13.74 26.65 -15.28
CA GLY A 127 14.21 27.09 -16.59
C GLY A 127 15.28 26.19 -17.24
N LEU A 128 15.46 24.97 -16.74
CA LEU A 128 16.45 24.00 -17.22
C LEU A 128 15.98 23.18 -18.44
N ALA A 129 14.70 23.29 -18.77
CA ALA A 129 14.10 22.78 -20.00
C ALA A 129 12.95 23.71 -20.41
N HIS A 130 12.62 23.76 -21.70
CA HIS A 130 11.52 24.58 -22.22
C HIS A 130 10.23 23.78 -22.45
N THR A 131 10.35 22.47 -22.66
CA THR A 131 9.23 21.56 -22.91
C THR A 131 9.40 20.26 -22.13
N ASN A 132 8.31 19.50 -22.00
CA ASN A 132 8.33 18.18 -21.39
C ASN A 132 8.18 17.10 -22.47
N PRO A 133 9.28 16.56 -23.02
CA PRO A 133 9.22 15.57 -24.10
C PRO A 133 8.51 14.29 -23.64
N ALA A 134 8.61 13.92 -22.36
CA ALA A 134 7.93 12.76 -21.80
C ALA A 134 6.40 12.91 -21.70
N ALA A 135 5.87 14.14 -21.78
CA ALA A 135 4.43 14.37 -21.90
C ALA A 135 3.91 14.23 -23.33
N LEU A 136 4.79 14.34 -24.33
CA LEU A 136 4.45 14.27 -25.76
C LEU A 136 4.49 12.85 -26.33
N VAL A 137 5.06 11.90 -25.58
CA VAL A 137 5.13 10.48 -25.99
C VAL A 137 3.72 9.93 -26.22
N ASP A 138 3.50 9.38 -27.41
CA ASP A 138 2.29 8.60 -27.67
C ASP A 138 2.39 7.27 -26.94
N ARG A 139 1.65 7.18 -25.84
CA ARG A 139 1.63 5.97 -25.02
C ARG A 139 1.03 4.77 -25.76
N SER A 140 0.21 4.96 -26.80
CA SER A 140 -0.40 3.87 -27.57
C SER A 140 0.61 3.17 -28.46
N THR A 141 1.38 3.93 -29.23
CA THR A 141 2.46 3.42 -30.10
C THR A 141 3.57 2.76 -29.29
N GLN A 142 3.81 3.22 -28.07
CA GLN A 142 4.80 2.63 -27.15
C GLN A 142 4.29 1.39 -26.39
N HIS A 143 3.07 0.94 -26.66
CA HIS A 143 2.36 -0.13 -25.93
C HIS A 143 2.23 0.13 -24.42
N LEU A 144 2.30 1.39 -24.00
CA LEU A 144 2.11 1.84 -22.62
C LEU A 144 0.63 2.09 -22.31
N ASN A 145 -0.19 2.35 -23.32
CA ASN A 145 -1.64 2.39 -23.26
C ASN A 145 -2.24 1.01 -23.51
N ARG A 146 -1.79 -0.03 -22.80
CA ARG A 146 -2.77 -1.04 -22.45
C ARG A 146 -3.73 -0.40 -21.46
N GLY A 147 -4.76 0.25 -22.01
CA GLY A 147 -6.08 0.19 -21.40
C GLY A 147 -6.30 -1.26 -21.00
N LYS A 148 -6.89 -1.48 -19.83
CA LYS A 148 -7.16 -2.81 -19.25
C LYS A 148 -7.91 -3.73 -20.25
N THR A 149 -7.27 -4.28 -21.28
CA THR A 149 -7.83 -5.36 -22.13
C THR A 149 -7.45 -6.72 -21.57
N THR A 150 -6.68 -6.73 -20.50
CA THR A 150 -6.99 -7.59 -19.36
C THR A 150 -6.69 -6.73 -18.15
N PRO A 151 -7.65 -6.41 -17.24
CA PRO A 151 -7.23 -5.94 -15.94
C PRO A 151 -6.19 -6.96 -15.47
N ALA A 152 -5.04 -6.51 -14.94
CA ALA A 152 -4.32 -7.36 -14.01
C ALA A 152 -5.41 -7.74 -13.01
N THR A 153 -5.96 -8.95 -13.16
CA THR A 153 -7.10 -9.42 -12.40
C THR A 153 -6.51 -9.54 -11.03
N THR A 154 -6.63 -8.45 -10.27
CA THR A 154 -6.41 -8.51 -8.83
C THR A 154 -7.48 -9.49 -8.42
N LYS A 155 -7.07 -10.77 -8.32
CA LYS A 155 -7.98 -11.90 -8.29
C LYS A 155 -8.89 -11.64 -7.11
N MET A 156 -10.17 -11.43 -7.42
CA MET A 156 -11.20 -11.33 -6.43
C MET A 156 -11.22 -12.69 -5.71
N TRP A 157 -11.10 -12.66 -4.39
CA TRP A 157 -11.33 -13.84 -3.58
C TRP A 157 -12.82 -14.14 -3.53
N SER A 158 -13.18 -15.43 -3.61
CA SER A 158 -14.57 -15.86 -3.41
C SER A 158 -15.06 -15.47 -2.02
N PHE A 159 -16.38 -15.47 -1.83
CA PHE A 159 -16.97 -15.14 -0.54
C PHE A 159 -16.50 -16.13 0.54
N GLU A 160 -16.44 -17.41 0.19
CA GLU A 160 -15.96 -18.51 1.04
C GLU A 160 -14.48 -18.35 1.38
N ALA A 161 -13.66 -17.87 0.45
CA ALA A 161 -12.25 -17.59 0.71
C ALA A 161 -12.04 -16.42 1.68
N CYS A 162 -12.87 -15.37 1.57
CA CYS A 162 -12.91 -14.30 2.58
C CYS A 162 -13.32 -14.84 3.95
N ARG A 163 -14.36 -15.69 4.01
CA ARG A 163 -14.79 -16.35 5.26
C ARG A 163 -13.68 -17.22 5.85
N ALA A 164 -13.04 -18.05 5.04
CA ALA A 164 -11.94 -18.91 5.46
C ALA A 164 -10.76 -18.13 6.03
N LEU A 165 -10.44 -16.94 5.48
CA LEU A 165 -9.41 -16.06 6.04
C LEU A 165 -9.77 -15.55 7.43
N LEU A 166 -11.03 -15.14 7.64
CA LEU A 166 -11.51 -14.68 8.94
C LEU A 166 -11.52 -15.83 9.96
N MET A 167 -11.99 -17.01 9.57
CA MET A 167 -11.95 -18.24 10.38
C MET A 167 -10.53 -18.62 10.78
N ALA A 168 -9.60 -18.63 9.82
CA ALA A 168 -8.20 -18.93 10.08
C ALA A 168 -7.56 -17.91 11.05
N ALA A 169 -7.89 -16.63 10.88
CA ALA A 169 -7.40 -15.58 11.77
C ALA A 169 -7.99 -15.69 13.18
N TYR A 170 -9.28 -16.02 13.30
CA TYR A 170 -9.96 -16.32 14.55
C TYR A 170 -9.28 -17.46 15.31
N LEU A 171 -9.10 -18.60 14.66
CA LEU A 171 -8.54 -19.82 15.28
C LEU A 171 -7.08 -19.65 15.72
N LEU A 172 -6.33 -18.76 15.07
CA LEU A 172 -4.96 -18.43 15.46
C LEU A 172 -4.86 -17.31 16.50
N ALA A 173 -5.96 -16.62 16.83
CA ALA A 173 -5.92 -15.43 17.67
C ALA A 173 -5.30 -15.70 19.05
N GLU A 174 -5.73 -16.77 19.70
CA GLU A 174 -5.23 -17.19 21.03
C GLU A 174 -3.95 -18.01 20.96
N ARG A 175 -3.65 -18.60 19.79
CA ARG A 175 -2.55 -19.57 19.63
C ARG A 175 -1.25 -18.93 19.15
N HIS A 176 -1.31 -17.67 18.73
CA HIS A 176 -0.17 -16.92 18.24
C HIS A 176 0.06 -15.69 19.13
N ARG A 177 1.33 -15.40 19.45
CA ARG A 177 1.73 -14.28 20.33
C ARG A 177 1.15 -12.91 19.94
N HIS A 178 0.79 -12.73 18.67
CA HIS A 178 0.17 -11.51 18.15
C HIS A 178 -1.14 -11.81 17.42
N GLY A 179 -1.81 -12.90 17.79
CA GLY A 179 -2.96 -13.40 17.06
C GLY A 179 -4.15 -12.44 17.09
N HIS A 180 -4.48 -11.83 18.23
CA HIS A 180 -5.55 -10.82 18.31
C HIS A 180 -5.29 -9.60 17.42
N ARG A 181 -4.04 -9.10 17.38
CA ARG A 181 -3.65 -8.03 16.44
C ARG A 181 -3.83 -8.47 14.98
N ASP A 182 -3.35 -9.66 14.65
CA ASP A 182 -3.36 -10.18 13.29
C ASP A 182 -4.79 -10.45 12.81
N ARG A 183 -5.66 -10.94 13.71
CA ARG A 183 -7.10 -11.04 13.50
C ARG A 183 -7.73 -9.68 13.25
N ALA A 184 -7.55 -8.71 14.14
CA ALA A 184 -8.09 -7.36 14.00
C ALA A 184 -7.69 -6.71 12.66
N MET A 185 -6.44 -6.86 12.22
CA MET A 185 -6.01 -6.37 10.90
C MET A 185 -6.75 -7.05 9.74
N VAL A 186 -6.96 -8.36 9.79
CA VAL A 186 -7.65 -9.13 8.73
C VAL A 186 -9.15 -8.78 8.70
N GLU A 187 -9.77 -8.66 9.87
CA GLU A 187 -11.17 -8.25 10.07
C GLU A 187 -11.44 -6.87 9.48
N VAL A 188 -10.64 -5.87 9.83
CA VAL A 188 -10.77 -4.53 9.27
C VAL A 188 -10.54 -4.55 7.76
N LEU A 189 -9.52 -5.27 7.28
CA LEU A 189 -9.20 -5.32 5.85
C LEU A 189 -10.34 -5.90 5.01
N LEU A 190 -10.92 -7.03 5.44
CA LEU A 190 -12.00 -7.73 4.72
C LEU A 190 -13.38 -7.11 4.94
N GLY A 191 -13.66 -6.61 6.14
CA GLY A 191 -14.95 -6.04 6.51
C GLY A 191 -15.19 -4.62 6.01
N THR A 192 -14.15 -3.92 5.56
CA THR A 192 -14.25 -2.50 5.15
C THR A 192 -13.59 -2.15 3.82
N GLY A 193 -12.71 -3.00 3.29
CA GLY A 193 -11.99 -2.72 2.05
C GLY A 193 -10.98 -1.56 2.11
N VAL A 194 -10.54 -1.15 3.31
CA VAL A 194 -9.45 -0.18 3.47
C VAL A 194 -8.16 -0.66 2.81
N ARG A 195 -7.29 0.25 2.39
CA ARG A 195 -5.96 -0.11 1.87
C ARG A 195 -5.06 -0.58 3.01
N ALA A 196 -4.09 -1.44 2.71
CA ALA A 196 -3.15 -1.92 3.73
C ALA A 196 -2.31 -0.78 4.33
N GLU A 197 -1.93 0.22 3.52
CA GLU A 197 -1.23 1.42 3.98
C GLU A 197 -2.11 2.28 4.90
N GLU A 198 -3.40 2.38 4.60
CA GLU A 198 -4.38 3.10 5.42
C GLU A 198 -4.55 2.37 6.76
N LEU A 199 -4.77 1.05 6.71
CA LEU A 199 -4.92 0.18 7.87
C LEU A 199 -3.75 0.30 8.86
N VAL A 200 -2.51 0.21 8.38
CA VAL A 200 -1.34 0.32 9.27
C VAL A 200 -1.03 1.77 9.66
N GLY A 201 -1.65 2.75 9.00
CA GLY A 201 -1.44 4.18 9.20
C GLY A 201 -2.28 4.80 10.32
N VAL A 202 -3.38 4.14 10.74
CA VAL A 202 -4.28 4.65 11.79
C VAL A 202 -3.65 4.66 13.19
N ASN A 203 -4.16 5.54 14.03
CA ASN A 203 -3.76 5.75 15.42
C ASN A 203 -4.87 5.31 16.37
N ILE A 204 -4.57 5.26 17.67
CA ILE A 204 -5.57 4.93 18.70
C ILE A 204 -6.72 5.94 18.65
N ASP A 205 -6.41 7.24 18.57
CA ASP A 205 -7.41 8.31 18.53
C ASP A 205 -8.29 8.32 17.26
N ASP A 206 -7.91 7.54 16.25
CA ASP A 206 -8.70 7.38 15.03
C ASP A 206 -9.82 6.35 15.17
N TYR A 207 -9.76 5.50 16.21
CA TYR A 207 -10.78 4.49 16.48
C TYR A 207 -11.75 4.99 17.54
N HIS A 208 -13.04 4.91 17.24
CA HIS A 208 -14.10 5.33 18.16
C HIS A 208 -15.27 4.35 18.14
N ARG A 209 -15.57 3.77 19.31
CA ARG A 209 -16.71 2.89 19.54
C ARG A 209 -17.63 3.50 20.62
N PRO A 210 -18.78 4.09 20.25
CA PRO A 210 -19.65 4.78 21.21
C PRO A 210 -20.35 3.83 22.18
N THR A 211 -20.71 2.64 21.71
CA THR A 211 -21.50 1.67 22.49
C THR A 211 -20.83 0.30 22.46
N PRO A 212 -20.60 -0.35 23.61
CA PRO A 212 -20.15 -1.75 23.67
C PRO A 212 -21.09 -2.67 22.89
N GLY A 213 -20.54 -3.60 22.10
CA GLY A 213 -21.33 -4.48 21.22
C GLY A 213 -21.92 -3.79 19.98
N GLY A 214 -21.90 -2.46 19.91
CA GLY A 214 -22.37 -1.68 18.77
C GLY A 214 -21.33 -1.54 17.65
N PRO A 215 -21.69 -0.87 16.54
CA PRO A 215 -20.74 -0.50 15.50
C PRO A 215 -19.69 0.49 16.02
N ALA A 216 -18.53 0.50 15.38
CA ALA A 216 -17.48 1.48 15.62
C ALA A 216 -17.17 2.26 14.34
N SER A 217 -16.35 3.29 14.46
CA SER A 217 -15.84 4.08 13.34
C SER A 217 -14.32 4.14 13.40
N LEU A 218 -13.68 4.14 12.22
CA LEU A 218 -12.24 4.26 12.07
C LEU A 218 -11.92 5.39 11.08
N ARG A 219 -11.21 6.41 11.55
CA ARG A 219 -10.67 7.46 10.69
C ARG A 219 -9.44 6.94 9.95
N VAL A 220 -9.49 6.95 8.62
CA VAL A 220 -8.35 6.52 7.78
C VAL A 220 -7.80 7.69 6.97
N HIS A 221 -6.48 7.78 6.93
CA HIS A 221 -5.77 8.88 6.27
C HIS A 221 -5.40 8.53 4.82
N GLY A 222 -6.02 9.22 3.87
CA GLY A 222 -5.80 9.02 2.43
C GLY A 222 -4.61 9.82 1.87
N LYS A 223 -4.23 9.48 0.63
CA LYS A 223 -3.20 10.22 -0.11
C LYS A 223 -3.63 11.68 -0.32
N GLY A 224 -2.79 12.61 0.13
CA GLY A 224 -3.05 14.06 0.03
C GLY A 224 -3.84 14.65 1.20
N ALA A 225 -3.72 14.06 2.40
CA ALA A 225 -4.39 14.51 3.64
C ALA A 225 -5.93 14.51 3.55
N LYS A 226 -6.49 13.57 2.78
CA LYS A 226 -7.93 13.35 2.69
C LYS A 226 -8.32 12.23 3.64
N ASP A 227 -8.75 12.61 4.82
CA ASP A 227 -9.26 11.67 5.81
C ASP A 227 -10.68 11.26 5.44
N ARG A 228 -11.06 10.03 5.78
CA ARG A 228 -12.46 9.57 5.73
C ARG A 228 -12.77 8.70 6.93
N LEU A 229 -14.01 8.73 7.39
CA LEU A 229 -14.50 7.77 8.37
C LEU A 229 -14.95 6.48 7.67
N VAL A 230 -14.60 5.35 8.27
CA VAL A 230 -14.96 4.00 7.81
C VAL A 230 -15.77 3.34 8.90
N ALA A 231 -16.92 2.77 8.54
CA ALA A 231 -17.76 2.05 9.48
C ALA A 231 -17.19 0.66 9.77
N LEU A 232 -17.14 0.29 11.05
CA LEU A 232 -16.79 -1.03 11.51
C LEU A 232 -18.06 -1.69 12.06
N ALA A 233 -18.51 -2.75 11.39
CA ALA A 233 -19.60 -3.58 11.92
C ALA A 233 -19.18 -4.26 13.24
N PRO A 234 -20.14 -4.68 14.08
CA PRO A 234 -19.85 -5.24 15.39
C PRO A 234 -18.76 -6.34 15.41
N PRO A 235 -18.77 -7.37 14.53
CA PRO A 235 -17.72 -8.40 14.56
C PRO A 235 -16.30 -7.85 14.35
N VAL A 236 -16.19 -6.83 13.49
CA VAL A 236 -14.91 -6.16 13.20
C VAL A 236 -14.49 -5.29 14.39
N ALA A 237 -15.43 -4.55 14.97
CA ALA A 237 -15.19 -3.74 16.16
C ALA A 237 -14.78 -4.61 17.36
N ASP A 238 -15.41 -5.76 17.56
CA ASP A 238 -15.10 -6.72 18.62
C ASP A 238 -13.69 -7.29 18.47
N ALA A 239 -13.26 -7.58 17.24
CA ALA A 239 -11.89 -8.02 17.00
C ALA A 239 -10.85 -6.92 17.33
N VAL A 240 -11.17 -5.66 17.04
CA VAL A 240 -10.31 -4.51 17.40
C VAL A 240 -10.25 -4.34 18.92
N GLU A 241 -11.39 -4.39 19.63
CA GLU A 241 -11.43 -4.31 21.09
C GLU A 241 -10.68 -5.47 21.76
N ALA A 242 -10.85 -6.71 21.27
CA ALA A 242 -10.10 -7.87 21.76
C ALA A 242 -8.58 -7.67 21.60
N TYR A 243 -8.13 -7.02 20.53
CA TYR A 243 -6.75 -6.62 20.39
C TYR A 243 -6.35 -5.51 21.38
N LEU A 244 -7.17 -4.47 21.52
CA LEU A 244 -6.88 -3.34 22.40
C LEU A 244 -6.76 -3.76 23.87
N ALA A 245 -7.55 -4.75 24.32
CA ALA A 245 -7.50 -5.30 25.68
C ALA A 245 -6.12 -5.89 26.04
N GLU A 246 -5.39 -6.44 25.07
CA GLU A 246 -4.05 -7.03 25.27
C GLU A 246 -2.91 -6.16 24.75
N ARG A 247 -3.25 -5.04 24.11
CA ARG A 247 -2.29 -4.18 23.42
C ARG A 247 -1.39 -3.49 24.43
N LYS A 248 -0.09 -3.72 24.32
CA LYS A 248 0.91 -2.90 25.03
C LYS A 248 1.06 -1.53 24.37
N PRO A 249 1.26 -0.45 25.16
CA PRO A 249 1.50 0.88 24.62
C PRO A 249 2.66 0.91 23.62
N ALA A 250 2.55 1.75 22.61
CA ALA A 250 3.61 1.94 21.65
C ALA A 250 4.85 2.50 22.34
N THR A 251 6.03 1.97 22.00
CA THR A 251 7.29 2.58 22.38
C THR A 251 7.57 3.71 21.40
N VAL A 252 6.90 4.85 21.59
CA VAL A 252 7.16 6.04 20.80
C VAL A 252 8.43 6.68 21.36
N PRO A 253 9.52 6.84 20.56
CA PRO A 253 10.65 7.63 21.01
C PRO A 253 10.16 9.04 21.29
N ALA A 254 10.35 9.53 22.51
CA ALA A 254 10.13 10.92 22.84
C ALA A 254 11.00 11.77 21.90
N ARG A 255 10.41 12.32 20.85
CA ARG A 255 11.03 13.46 20.17
C ARG A 255 10.94 14.64 21.15
N PRO A 256 11.96 15.52 21.23
CA PRO A 256 11.82 16.77 21.94
C PRO A 256 10.55 17.44 21.44
N ALA A 257 9.59 17.62 22.35
CA ALA A 257 8.28 18.11 22.02
C ALA A 257 8.42 19.50 21.39
N SER A 258 7.94 19.66 20.15
CA SER A 258 7.35 20.94 19.79
C SER A 258 6.10 21.08 20.66
N ILE A 259 6.01 22.21 21.35
CA ILE A 259 4.98 22.54 22.33
C ILE A 259 3.59 22.15 21.79
N GLY A 260 2.92 21.20 22.47
CA GLY A 260 1.45 21.07 22.38
C GLY A 260 0.83 19.82 21.76
N ARG A 261 1.55 18.87 21.14
CA ARG A 261 0.96 17.58 20.71
C ARG A 261 1.88 16.39 20.98
N SER A 262 1.40 15.45 21.80
CA SER A 262 2.00 14.12 21.89
C SER A 262 2.01 13.48 20.50
N ALA A 263 3.08 12.77 20.14
CA ALA A 263 3.14 12.08 18.87
C ALA A 263 2.02 11.02 18.80
N PRO A 264 1.25 10.94 17.71
CA PRO A 264 0.06 10.10 17.64
C PRO A 264 0.44 8.62 17.78
N GLU A 265 -0.25 7.93 18.68
CA GLU A 265 0.07 6.54 19.02
C GLU A 265 -0.49 5.57 17.97
N PRO A 266 0.34 4.75 17.30
CA PRO A 266 -0.14 3.81 16.28
C PRO A 266 -1.15 2.80 16.84
N LEU A 267 -2.27 2.56 16.15
CA LEU A 267 -3.23 1.53 16.57
C LEU A 267 -2.59 0.15 16.56
N PHE A 268 -2.03 -0.26 15.41
CA PHE A 268 -1.37 -1.55 15.25
C PHE A 268 0.14 -1.45 15.48
N VAL A 269 0.62 -2.12 16.53
CA VAL A 269 2.04 -2.15 16.91
C VAL A 269 2.69 -3.53 16.76
N THR A 270 3.99 -3.51 16.54
CA THR A 270 4.87 -4.69 16.57
C THR A 270 5.22 -5.05 18.01
N ARG A 271 5.92 -6.18 18.20
CA ARG A 271 6.42 -6.60 19.51
C ARG A 271 7.24 -5.53 20.25
N THR A 272 7.94 -4.68 19.51
CA THR A 272 8.80 -3.62 20.06
C THR A 272 8.04 -2.31 20.23
N GLY A 273 6.72 -2.30 20.13
CA GLY A 273 5.90 -1.09 20.24
C GLY A 273 5.97 -0.16 19.02
N ALA A 274 6.72 -0.50 17.97
CA ALA A 274 6.78 0.29 16.74
C ALA A 274 5.56 0.01 15.84
N ARG A 275 5.14 0.99 15.03
CA ARG A 275 4.06 0.83 14.04
C ARG A 275 4.29 -0.38 13.14
N VAL A 276 3.24 -1.16 12.88
CA VAL A 276 3.28 -2.27 11.92
C VAL A 276 3.58 -1.74 10.52
N HIS A 277 4.53 -2.36 9.81
CA HIS A 277 4.83 -2.00 8.43
C HIS A 277 3.82 -2.67 7.47
N VAL A 278 3.48 -2.02 6.34
CA VAL A 278 2.51 -2.53 5.36
C VAL A 278 2.81 -3.95 4.87
N SER A 279 4.10 -4.31 4.74
CA SER A 279 4.50 -5.66 4.33
C SER A 279 4.08 -6.75 5.32
N HIS A 280 3.83 -6.38 6.58
CA HIS A 280 3.37 -7.30 7.59
C HIS A 280 1.94 -7.78 7.33
N VAL A 281 1.06 -6.92 6.79
CA VAL A 281 -0.31 -7.32 6.42
C VAL A 281 -0.27 -8.47 5.41
N ARG A 282 0.56 -8.34 4.37
CA ARG A 282 0.79 -9.43 3.40
C ARG A 282 1.40 -10.68 4.04
N ALA A 283 2.32 -10.50 5.00
CA ALA A 283 2.94 -11.62 5.71
C ALA A 283 1.93 -12.40 6.57
N VAL A 284 1.00 -11.69 7.24
CA VAL A 284 -0.10 -12.30 8.00
C VAL A 284 -0.98 -13.13 7.07
N LEU A 285 -1.48 -12.53 5.98
CA LEU A 285 -2.32 -13.22 4.99
C LEU A 285 -1.65 -14.48 4.43
N ARG A 286 -0.37 -14.39 4.04
CA ARG A 286 0.40 -15.55 3.57
C ARG A 286 0.57 -16.63 4.63
N ARG A 287 0.78 -16.22 5.88
CA ARG A 287 0.90 -17.16 6.99
C ARG A 287 -0.41 -17.91 7.21
N LEU A 288 -1.57 -17.24 7.14
CA LEU A 288 -2.87 -17.92 7.22
C LEU A 288 -3.00 -19.01 6.14
N CYS A 289 -2.72 -18.67 4.87
CA CYS A 289 -2.74 -19.66 3.79
C CYS A 289 -1.74 -20.80 4.03
N ALA A 290 -0.50 -20.49 4.41
CA ALA A 290 0.53 -21.51 4.62
C ALA A 290 0.23 -22.43 5.82
N THR A 291 -0.43 -21.92 6.87
CA THR A 291 -0.77 -22.68 8.06
C THR A 291 -1.94 -23.64 7.82
N PHE A 292 -3.00 -23.19 7.17
CA PHE A 292 -4.24 -23.97 7.02
C PHE A 292 -4.38 -24.67 5.67
N ALA A 293 -3.66 -24.21 4.66
CA ALA A 293 -3.61 -24.83 3.34
C ALA A 293 -2.14 -24.99 2.91
N PRO A 294 -1.33 -25.82 3.61
CA PRO A 294 0.03 -26.10 3.21
C PRO A 294 0.08 -26.83 1.85
N PRO A 295 1.19 -26.76 1.11
CA PRO A 295 1.38 -27.52 -0.13
C PRO A 295 1.05 -29.01 0.01
N PRO A 296 0.52 -29.68 -1.03
CA PRO A 296 0.16 -31.10 -0.96
C PRO A 296 1.33 -32.01 -0.57
N ASP A 297 2.56 -31.61 -0.90
CA ASP A 297 3.83 -32.28 -0.61
C ASP A 297 4.45 -31.86 0.75
N ALA A 298 3.84 -30.92 1.47
CA ALA A 298 4.36 -30.46 2.74
C ALA A 298 4.15 -31.51 3.85
N ALA A 299 5.14 -31.63 4.74
CA ALA A 299 5.00 -32.43 5.94
C ALA A 299 3.79 -31.97 6.79
N PRO A 300 3.08 -32.88 7.45
CA PRO A 300 1.91 -32.54 8.25
C PRO A 300 2.29 -31.54 9.36
N PRO A 301 1.37 -30.64 9.76
CA PRO A 301 1.65 -29.66 10.79
C PRO A 301 2.14 -30.30 12.08
N ARG A 302 3.20 -29.76 12.70
CA ARG A 302 3.74 -30.28 13.97
C ARG A 302 2.76 -30.15 15.13
N ALA A 303 1.92 -29.12 15.11
CA ALA A 303 0.95 -28.88 16.17
C ALA A 303 -0.23 -29.87 16.08
N ARG A 304 -0.44 -30.66 17.13
CA ARG A 304 -1.48 -31.70 17.19
C ARG A 304 -2.88 -31.13 16.93
N TRP A 305 -3.24 -30.04 17.60
CA TRP A 305 -4.54 -29.37 17.45
C TRP A 305 -4.84 -28.99 15.98
N LEU A 306 -3.81 -28.57 15.23
CA LEU A 306 -3.98 -28.15 13.85
C LEU A 306 -4.19 -29.36 12.94
N ARG A 307 -3.51 -30.48 13.21
CA ARG A 307 -3.79 -31.74 12.50
C ARG A 307 -5.21 -32.22 12.74
N GLU A 308 -5.65 -32.23 13.99
CA GLU A 308 -7.01 -32.62 14.36
C GLU A 308 -8.04 -31.68 13.71
N LEU A 309 -7.84 -30.36 13.81
CA LEU A 309 -8.72 -29.39 13.16
C LEU A 309 -8.83 -29.61 11.66
N LEU A 310 -7.72 -29.83 10.95
CA LEU A 310 -7.72 -30.02 9.49
C LEU A 310 -8.45 -31.29 9.03
N THR A 311 -8.73 -32.24 9.95
CA THR A 311 -9.60 -33.41 9.67
C THR A 311 -11.08 -33.15 9.86
N THR A 312 -11.47 -32.01 10.44
CA THR A 312 -12.89 -31.62 10.60
C THR A 312 -13.44 -30.98 9.32
N GLU A 313 -14.76 -30.93 9.18
CA GLU A 313 -15.42 -30.19 8.08
C GLU A 313 -15.01 -28.71 8.06
N GLN A 314 -14.90 -28.09 9.23
CA GLN A 314 -14.45 -26.69 9.36
C GLN A 314 -13.02 -26.51 8.84
N GLY A 315 -12.10 -27.41 9.22
CA GLY A 315 -10.72 -27.38 8.75
C GLY A 315 -10.60 -27.64 7.24
N ALA A 316 -11.39 -28.59 6.72
CA ALA A 316 -11.46 -28.88 5.30
C ALA A 316 -11.98 -27.67 4.50
N PHE A 317 -13.02 -26.99 4.98
CA PHE A 317 -13.52 -25.75 4.40
C PHE A 317 -12.42 -24.67 4.32
N ILE A 318 -11.72 -24.42 5.43
CA ILE A 318 -10.64 -23.42 5.46
C ILE A 318 -9.53 -23.81 4.47
N ALA A 319 -9.06 -25.05 4.51
CA ALA A 319 -7.99 -25.52 3.64
C ALA A 319 -8.35 -25.37 2.15
N THR A 320 -9.58 -25.80 1.78
CA THR A 320 -10.10 -25.76 0.41
C THR A 320 -10.14 -24.34 -0.14
N HIS A 321 -10.64 -23.38 0.63
CA HIS A 321 -10.81 -22.02 0.16
C HIS A 321 -9.55 -21.15 0.29
N LEU A 322 -8.57 -21.54 1.12
CA LEU A 322 -7.29 -20.84 1.21
C LEU A 322 -6.23 -21.36 0.22
N ALA A 323 -6.32 -22.62 -0.23
CA ALA A 323 -5.34 -23.20 -1.16
C ALA A 323 -5.15 -22.38 -2.44
N PRO A 324 -6.20 -21.89 -3.13
CA PRO A 324 -6.05 -21.08 -4.35
C PRO A 324 -5.36 -19.73 -4.12
N LEU A 325 -5.35 -19.24 -2.88
CA LEU A 325 -4.80 -17.94 -2.54
C LEU A 325 -3.30 -17.98 -2.25
N ARG A 326 -2.73 -19.14 -1.92
CA ARG A 326 -1.37 -19.30 -1.37
C ARG A 326 -0.30 -18.43 -2.05
N ASP A 327 -0.24 -18.50 -3.39
CA ASP A 327 0.80 -17.83 -4.17
C ASP A 327 0.40 -16.44 -4.67
N THR A 328 -0.91 -16.15 -4.67
CA THR A 328 -1.48 -14.93 -5.26
C THR A 328 -2.00 -13.93 -4.22
N ILE A 329 -1.98 -14.29 -2.93
CA ILE A 329 -2.57 -13.46 -1.88
C ILE A 329 -1.86 -12.11 -1.75
N HIS A 330 -2.66 -11.05 -1.87
CA HIS A 330 -2.20 -9.67 -1.79
C HIS A 330 -3.27 -8.81 -1.08
N PRO A 331 -2.89 -7.87 -0.19
CA PRO A 331 -3.88 -7.07 0.54
C PRO A 331 -4.86 -6.29 -0.35
N HIS A 332 -4.44 -5.89 -1.56
CA HIS A 332 -5.33 -5.17 -2.49
C HIS A 332 -6.50 -6.05 -3.00
N SER A 333 -6.35 -7.37 -3.03
CA SER A 333 -7.46 -8.28 -3.38
C SER A 333 -8.59 -8.23 -2.36
N ALA A 334 -8.30 -8.03 -1.07
CA ALA A 334 -9.34 -7.89 -0.05
C ALA A 334 -10.28 -6.71 -0.35
N ARG A 335 -9.72 -5.59 -0.80
CA ARG A 335 -10.49 -4.41 -1.21
C ARG A 335 -11.39 -4.67 -2.41
N HIS A 336 -10.87 -5.37 -3.43
CA HIS A 336 -11.69 -5.75 -4.58
C HIS A 336 -12.80 -6.73 -4.19
N SER A 337 -12.49 -7.72 -3.34
CA SER A 337 -13.47 -8.64 -2.79
C SER A 337 -14.55 -7.92 -1.97
N TYR A 338 -14.19 -6.97 -1.12
CA TYR A 338 -15.16 -6.15 -0.39
C TYR A 338 -16.12 -5.44 -1.35
N ALA A 339 -15.58 -4.74 -2.36
CA ALA A 339 -16.39 -3.99 -3.32
C ALA A 339 -17.40 -4.89 -4.04
N THR A 340 -16.93 -6.02 -4.57
CA THR A 340 -17.79 -6.92 -5.35
C THR A 340 -18.81 -7.63 -4.46
N HIS A 341 -18.41 -8.12 -3.29
CA HIS A 341 -19.32 -8.84 -2.39
C HIS A 341 -20.32 -7.91 -1.71
N ALA A 342 -19.99 -6.64 -1.50
CA ALA A 342 -20.96 -5.65 -1.06
C ALA A 342 -22.04 -5.45 -2.14
N ILE A 343 -21.63 -5.19 -3.39
CA ILE A 343 -22.55 -4.96 -4.50
C ILE A 343 -23.42 -6.20 -4.79
N SER A 344 -22.82 -7.40 -4.82
CA SER A 344 -23.56 -8.65 -5.10
C SER A 344 -24.61 -8.98 -4.05
N ARG A 345 -24.52 -8.35 -2.87
CA ARG A 345 -25.45 -8.52 -1.76
C ARG A 345 -26.49 -7.39 -1.67
N GLY A 346 -26.44 -6.41 -2.58
CA GLY A 346 -27.45 -5.36 -2.69
C GLY A 346 -26.98 -3.98 -2.20
N ALA A 347 -25.71 -3.83 -1.79
CA ALA A 347 -25.18 -2.52 -1.48
C ALA A 347 -25.14 -1.63 -2.73
N GLU A 348 -25.59 -0.38 -2.58
CA GLU A 348 -25.63 0.57 -3.68
C GLU A 348 -24.19 0.96 -4.12
N PRO A 349 -23.87 0.94 -5.43
CA PRO A 349 -22.50 1.15 -5.90
C PRO A 349 -21.87 2.49 -5.49
N ARG A 350 -22.64 3.59 -5.39
CA ARG A 350 -22.10 4.88 -4.91
C ARG A 350 -21.76 4.81 -3.43
N GLN A 351 -22.54 4.10 -2.63
CA GLN A 351 -22.21 3.86 -1.23
C GLN A 351 -20.90 3.07 -1.09
N VAL A 352 -20.73 2.00 -1.87
CA VAL A 352 -19.46 1.24 -1.90
C VAL A 352 -18.30 2.12 -2.35
N GLN A 353 -18.51 3.04 -3.30
CA GLN A 353 -17.50 4.03 -3.68
C GLN A 353 -17.14 4.98 -2.54
N LYS A 354 -18.10 5.42 -1.72
CA LYS A 354 -17.87 6.25 -0.53
C LYS A 354 -17.07 5.50 0.53
N ASP A 355 -17.47 4.27 0.88
CA ASP A 355 -16.75 3.41 1.83
C ASP A 355 -15.27 3.26 1.44
N LEU A 356 -15.04 3.07 0.14
CA LEU A 356 -13.72 2.92 -0.45
C LEU A 356 -12.96 4.25 -0.64
N GLY A 357 -13.61 5.41 -0.54
CA GLY A 357 -12.99 6.72 -0.75
C GLY A 357 -12.65 7.00 -2.21
N HIS A 358 -13.53 6.61 -3.14
CA HIS A 358 -13.41 6.88 -4.58
C HIS A 358 -14.01 8.23 -5.01
N ALA A 359 -14.50 9.06 -4.09
CA ALA A 359 -15.07 10.37 -4.41
C ALA A 359 -13.99 11.41 -4.80
N ALA A 360 -14.25 12.13 -5.90
CA ALA A 360 -13.60 13.40 -6.18
C ALA A 360 -14.00 14.45 -5.12
N LEU A 361 -13.12 15.44 -4.97
CA LEU A 361 -13.18 16.54 -4.00
C LEU A 361 -14.56 17.19 -3.89
N THR A 362 -15.21 17.09 -2.74
CA THR A 362 -16.21 18.05 -2.24
C THR A 362 -16.01 18.16 -0.72
N THR A 363 -15.22 19.16 -0.30
CA THR A 363 -15.66 20.31 0.50
C THR A 363 -16.25 19.96 1.87
N THR A 364 -15.44 20.21 2.89
CA THR A 364 -15.71 20.78 4.22
C THR A 364 -17.15 20.83 4.79
N GLU A 365 -17.96 19.80 4.63
CA GLU A 365 -19.23 19.60 5.38
C GLU A 365 -19.14 18.30 6.20
N GLY A 366 -18.09 18.22 7.03
CA GLY A 366 -17.48 16.97 7.50
C GLY A 366 -18.06 16.30 8.74
N TYR A 367 -19.31 16.53 9.14
CA TYR A 367 -19.91 15.78 10.26
C TYR A 367 -21.25 15.15 9.92
N LEU A 368 -22.17 15.89 9.28
CA LEU A 368 -23.45 15.32 8.85
C LEU A 368 -23.27 14.27 7.74
N HIS A 369 -22.40 14.53 6.76
CA HIS A 369 -22.15 13.59 5.66
C HIS A 369 -21.47 12.31 6.14
N ASP A 370 -20.58 12.41 7.12
CA ASP A 370 -19.85 11.27 7.68
C ASP A 370 -20.77 10.36 8.50
N ALA A 371 -21.66 10.92 9.32
CA ALA A 371 -22.60 10.14 10.12
C ALA A 371 -23.59 9.35 9.25
N THR A 372 -24.19 9.98 8.23
CA THR A 372 -25.08 9.29 7.28
C THR A 372 -24.32 8.22 6.49
N THR A 373 -23.10 8.53 6.06
CA THR A 373 -22.24 7.57 5.32
C THR A 373 -21.85 6.37 6.17
N LEU A 374 -21.60 6.56 7.47
CA LEU A 374 -21.32 5.47 8.40
C LEU A 374 -22.55 4.57 8.56
N ALA A 375 -23.73 5.16 8.79
CA ALA A 375 -24.96 4.40 9.00
C ALA A 375 -25.37 3.58 7.77
N SER A 376 -25.18 4.11 6.56
CA SER A 376 -25.50 3.43 5.30
C SER A 376 -24.36 2.56 4.76
N SER A 377 -23.25 2.39 5.48
CA SER A 377 -22.08 1.67 4.96
C SER A 377 -22.39 0.21 4.65
N ALA A 378 -21.85 -0.28 3.52
CA ALA A 378 -21.99 -1.67 3.14
C ALA A 378 -21.28 -2.64 4.12
N ALA A 379 -20.37 -2.12 4.95
CA ALA A 379 -19.71 -2.89 6.00
C ALA A 379 -20.71 -3.51 6.98
N HIS A 380 -21.82 -2.83 7.27
CA HIS A 380 -22.86 -3.30 8.19
C HIS A 380 -23.64 -4.51 7.66
N GLU A 381 -23.67 -4.72 6.35
CA GLU A 381 -24.32 -5.89 5.76
C GLU A 381 -23.31 -7.01 5.47
N LEU A 382 -22.18 -6.67 4.85
CA LEU A 382 -21.20 -7.65 4.41
C LEU A 382 -20.49 -8.33 5.58
N SER A 383 -20.10 -7.57 6.61
CA SER A 383 -19.30 -8.13 7.70
C SER A 383 -20.08 -9.16 8.53
N PRO A 384 -21.34 -8.93 8.96
CA PRO A 384 -22.13 -9.98 9.59
C PRO A 384 -22.34 -11.19 8.68
N ALA A 385 -22.55 -10.97 7.37
CA ALA A 385 -22.71 -12.06 6.43
C ALA A 385 -21.48 -12.97 6.33
N LEU A 386 -20.27 -12.39 6.38
CA LEU A 386 -19.02 -13.15 6.42
C LEU A 386 -18.87 -13.98 7.70
N HIS A 387 -19.49 -13.56 8.80
CA HIS A 387 -19.39 -14.22 10.11
C HIS A 387 -20.50 -15.25 10.39
N ARG A 388 -21.60 -15.24 9.62
CA ARG A 388 -22.73 -16.15 9.85
C ARG A 388 -22.31 -17.62 9.79
N GLY A 389 -22.72 -18.36 10.83
CA GLY A 389 -22.62 -19.82 10.88
C GLY A 389 -21.24 -20.37 11.25
N TRP A 390 -20.39 -19.59 11.93
CA TRP A 390 -19.10 -20.09 12.45
C TRP A 390 -18.46 -19.26 13.58
N LEU A 391 -18.95 -18.05 13.84
CA LEU A 391 -18.92 -17.45 15.18
C LEU A 391 -20.16 -17.93 15.93
#